data_AF-A0A7V2ATA7-F1
#
_entry.id   AF-A0A7V2ATA7-F1
#
_cell.length_a   1.000
_cell.length_b   1.000
_cell.length_c   1.000
_cell.angle_alpha   90.00
_cell.angle_beta   90.00
_cell.angle_gamma   90.00
#
_symmetry.space_group_name_H-M   'P 1'
#
loop_
_entity.id
_entity.type
_entity.pdbx_description
1 polymer ?
#
loop_
_entity_poly.entity_id
_entity_poly.type
_entity_poly.pdbx_seq_one_letter_code
_entity_poly.pdbx_strand_id
1 'polypeptide(L)'
;MRDGTHHTEAKPPFSFLSRYIPLALIAVLLVMLLPQLLGRRPALDGEPIPEPPAAFTIYRTSYTGIDSLGNEGLRRFEAGDWNGAVRLLGEAHFHYTVMIREGFAEGYPEDLRFYLGLSQYYRGRAEEGIALLEEEAEGDPLEPKYHWYLGLIRLAAGDSLAGREHLERVSRLDGYRAGEAREILAALPEWSGPDTP
;
A
#
# COMPACT_ATOMS: atom_id res chain seq x y z
N MET A 1 -45.06 -32.63 -65.09
CA MET A 1 -45.31 -31.86 -63.85
C MET A 1 -44.27 -32.24 -62.82
N ARG A 2 -43.22 -31.43 -62.67
CA ARG A 2 -42.26 -31.50 -61.57
C ARG A 2 -42.11 -30.07 -61.09
N ASP A 3 -42.68 -29.81 -59.93
CA ASP A 3 -42.74 -28.51 -59.29
C ASP A 3 -41.43 -28.27 -58.52
N GLY A 4 -40.74 -27.20 -58.85
CA GLY A 4 -39.43 -26.85 -58.30
C GLY A 4 -39.61 -25.82 -57.18
N THR A 5 -39.69 -26.29 -55.95
CA THR A 5 -39.74 -25.44 -54.76
C THR A 5 -38.36 -24.86 -54.48
N HIS A 6 -38.16 -23.59 -54.80
CA HIS A 6 -37.01 -22.79 -54.36
C HIS A 6 -37.10 -22.53 -52.85
N HIS A 7 -36.25 -23.19 -52.06
CA HIS A 7 -36.05 -22.86 -50.66
C HIS A 7 -35.16 -21.61 -50.55
N THR A 8 -35.75 -20.50 -50.17
CA THR A 8 -35.05 -19.25 -49.84
C THR A 8 -34.34 -19.42 -48.49
N GLU A 9 -33.04 -19.66 -48.51
CA GLU A 9 -32.18 -19.70 -47.32
C GLU A 9 -32.20 -18.32 -46.63
N ALA A 10 -32.91 -18.22 -45.51
CA ALA A 10 -32.92 -17.02 -44.68
C ALA A 10 -31.55 -16.89 -43.99
N LYS A 11 -30.76 -15.89 -44.41
CA LYS A 11 -29.48 -15.58 -43.76
C LYS A 11 -29.74 -15.21 -42.28
N PRO A 12 -29.00 -15.80 -41.32
CA PRO A 12 -29.18 -15.50 -39.91
C PRO A 12 -28.86 -14.01 -39.63
N PRO A 13 -29.71 -13.28 -38.90
CA PRO A 13 -29.61 -11.82 -38.73
C PRO A 13 -28.43 -11.37 -37.84
N PHE A 14 -27.61 -12.29 -37.34
CA PHE A 14 -26.62 -12.03 -36.29
C PHE A 14 -25.16 -11.91 -36.79
N SER A 15 -24.89 -11.91 -38.11
CA SER A 15 -23.50 -11.82 -38.62
C SER A 15 -22.82 -10.48 -38.33
N PHE A 16 -23.58 -9.43 -38.00
CA PHE A 16 -23.04 -8.13 -37.62
C PHE A 16 -22.56 -8.07 -36.16
N LEU A 17 -23.08 -8.94 -35.28
CA LEU A 17 -22.72 -8.91 -33.86
C LEU A 17 -21.28 -9.35 -33.60
N SER A 18 -20.75 -10.30 -34.40
CA SER A 18 -19.42 -10.88 -34.16
C SER A 18 -18.27 -9.89 -34.37
N ARG A 19 -18.46 -8.84 -35.18
CA ARG A 19 -17.42 -7.83 -35.45
C ARG A 19 -17.18 -6.88 -34.28
N TYR A 20 -18.17 -6.68 -33.41
CA TYR A 20 -18.07 -5.71 -32.32
C TYR A 20 -17.65 -6.33 -30.97
N ILE A 21 -17.76 -7.66 -30.83
CA ILE A 21 -17.35 -8.39 -29.62
C ILE A 21 -15.91 -8.05 -29.19
N PRO A 22 -14.87 -8.12 -30.05
CA PRO A 22 -13.50 -7.81 -29.61
C PRO A 22 -13.32 -6.35 -29.17
N LEU A 23 -14.04 -5.41 -29.80
CA LEU A 23 -13.98 -3.98 -29.47
C LEU A 23 -14.62 -3.68 -28.12
N ALA A 24 -15.77 -4.30 -27.83
CA ALA A 24 -16.41 -4.21 -26.53
C ALA A 24 -15.53 -4.81 -25.42
N LEU A 25 -14.83 -5.90 -25.70
CA LEU A 25 -13.93 -6.56 -24.75
C LEU A 25 -12.72 -5.68 -24.42
N ILE A 26 -12.14 -5.01 -25.42
CA ILE A 26 -11.07 -4.02 -25.22
C ILE A 26 -11.57 -2.83 -24.39
N ALA A 27 -12.77 -2.31 -24.67
CA ALA A 27 -13.35 -1.20 -23.92
C ALA A 27 -13.55 -1.56 -22.44
N VAL A 28 -14.07 -2.76 -22.16
CA VAL A 28 -14.21 -3.27 -20.78
C VAL A 28 -12.85 -3.41 -20.10
N LEU A 29 -11.86 -3.98 -20.78
CA LEU A 29 -10.48 -4.09 -20.26
C LEU A 29 -9.88 -2.72 -19.94
N LEU A 30 -10.05 -1.74 -20.83
CA LEU A 30 -9.58 -0.37 -20.60
C LEU A 30 -10.28 0.27 -19.41
N VAL A 31 -11.59 0.09 -19.24
CA VAL A 31 -12.33 0.61 -18.08
C VAL A 31 -11.88 -0.07 -16.78
N MET A 32 -11.57 -1.38 -16.80
CA MET A 32 -11.05 -2.09 -15.62
C MET A 32 -9.59 -1.73 -15.29
N LEU A 33 -8.78 -1.39 -16.30
CA LEU A 33 -7.39 -0.96 -16.11
C LEU A 33 -7.29 0.54 -15.80
N LEU A 34 -8.30 1.33 -16.12
CA LEU A 34 -8.29 2.79 -15.91
C LEU A 34 -8.00 3.17 -14.45
N PRO A 35 -8.60 2.54 -13.42
CA PRO A 35 -8.28 2.83 -12.02
C PRO A 35 -6.83 2.47 -11.67
N GLN A 36 -6.26 1.42 -12.27
CA GLN A 36 -4.87 1.02 -12.01
C GLN A 36 -3.87 1.99 -12.68
N LEU A 37 -4.23 2.51 -13.85
CA LEU A 37 -3.43 3.49 -14.57
C LEU A 37 -3.56 4.89 -13.95
N LEU A 38 -4.76 5.27 -13.51
CA LEU A 38 -5.06 6.54 -12.84
C LEU A 38 -4.67 6.53 -11.35
N GLY A 39 -4.54 5.36 -10.74
CA GLY A 39 -4.08 5.17 -9.36
C GLY A 39 -2.60 5.52 -9.15
N ARG A 40 -1.82 5.63 -10.24
CA ARG A 40 -0.61 6.48 -10.22
C ARG A 40 -1.08 7.93 -10.26
N ARG A 41 -1.53 8.46 -9.11
CA ARG A 41 -1.56 9.92 -8.96
C ARG A 41 -0.13 10.38 -9.22
N PRO A 42 0.12 11.28 -10.19
CA PRO A 42 1.38 12.00 -10.20
C PRO A 42 1.52 12.57 -8.80
N ALA A 43 2.67 12.35 -8.16
CA ALA A 43 2.98 13.03 -6.91
C ALA A 43 2.57 14.49 -7.12
N LEU A 44 1.57 14.96 -6.37
CA LEU A 44 1.16 16.35 -6.42
C LEU A 44 2.45 17.14 -6.26
N ASP A 45 2.81 17.96 -7.26
CA ASP A 45 4.09 18.64 -7.30
C ASP A 45 4.31 19.38 -5.97
N GLY A 46 5.15 18.82 -5.09
CA GLY A 46 5.43 19.35 -3.75
C GLY A 46 4.94 18.54 -2.56
N GLU A 47 4.26 17.38 -2.71
CA GLU A 47 3.94 16.55 -1.55
C GLU A 47 5.16 15.84 -0.98
N PRO A 48 5.38 15.90 0.36
CA PRO A 48 6.58 15.37 0.98
C PRO A 48 6.57 13.84 0.89
N ILE A 49 7.44 13.28 0.04
CA ILE A 49 7.76 11.86 0.10
C ILE A 49 8.45 11.64 1.45
N PRO A 50 7.90 10.80 2.36
CA PRO A 50 8.55 10.52 3.62
C PRO A 50 9.95 9.97 3.34
N GLU A 51 10.97 10.56 3.96
CA GLU A 51 12.33 10.04 3.88
C GLU A 51 12.41 8.69 4.61
N PRO A 52 13.13 7.70 4.06
CA PRO A 52 13.25 6.41 4.71
C PRO A 52 14.01 6.57 6.04
N PRO A 53 13.53 5.96 7.13
CA PRO A 53 14.28 5.93 8.38
C PRO A 53 15.55 5.11 8.20
N ALA A 54 16.61 5.46 8.92
CA ALA A 54 17.74 4.56 9.07
C ALA A 54 17.30 3.32 9.88
N ALA A 55 17.75 2.13 9.46
CA ALA A 55 17.35 0.88 10.10
C ALA A 55 18.30 0.56 11.25
N PHE A 56 18.06 1.15 12.42
CA PHE A 56 18.89 0.91 13.60
C PHE A 56 18.62 -0.43 14.28
N THR A 57 17.57 -1.14 13.86
CA THR A 57 17.13 -2.40 14.45
C THR A 57 17.98 -3.55 13.95
N ILE A 58 18.41 -4.42 14.86
CA ILE A 58 19.05 -5.70 14.53
C ILE A 58 18.28 -6.79 15.25
N TYR A 59 17.68 -7.70 14.48
CA TYR A 59 16.98 -8.85 15.04
C TYR A 59 17.98 -9.83 15.65
N ARG A 60 17.79 -10.11 16.93
CA ARG A 60 18.58 -11.06 17.73
C ARG A 60 17.64 -11.89 18.60
N THR A 61 16.77 -12.65 17.96
CA THR A 61 15.86 -13.57 18.65
C THR A 61 16.54 -14.92 18.88
N SER A 62 15.80 -15.93 19.34
CA SER A 62 16.29 -17.32 19.40
C SER A 62 16.29 -18.00 18.02
N TYR A 63 15.80 -17.34 16.97
CA TYR A 63 15.54 -17.91 15.65
C TYR A 63 16.55 -17.41 14.61
N THR A 64 17.80 -17.83 14.74
CA THR A 64 18.94 -17.34 13.93
C THR A 64 18.71 -17.30 12.41
N GLY A 65 17.99 -18.29 11.85
CA GLY A 65 17.66 -18.31 10.42
C GLY A 65 16.72 -17.17 10.02
N ILE A 66 15.69 -16.92 10.83
CA ILE A 66 14.69 -15.87 10.60
C ILE A 66 15.33 -14.50 10.87
N ASP A 67 16.16 -14.39 11.91
CA ASP A 67 16.94 -13.18 12.19
C ASP A 67 17.85 -12.81 11.01
N SER A 68 18.50 -13.79 10.38
CA SER A 68 19.36 -13.55 9.21
C SER A 68 18.55 -13.02 8.02
N LEU A 69 17.35 -13.55 7.79
CA LEU A 69 16.45 -13.06 6.74
C LEU A 69 16.01 -11.62 7.02
N GLY A 70 15.53 -11.35 8.23
CA GLY A 70 15.09 -10.02 8.62
C GLY A 70 16.23 -8.99 8.55
N ASN A 71 17.41 -9.32 9.08
CA ASN A 71 18.57 -8.42 9.07
C ASN A 71 19.12 -8.16 7.65
N GLU A 72 19.12 -9.14 6.75
CA GLU A 72 19.43 -8.88 5.34
C GLU A 72 18.35 -8.01 4.70
N GLY A 73 17.07 -8.24 5.03
CA GLY A 73 15.97 -7.39 4.60
C GLY A 73 16.16 -5.92 5.00
N LEU A 74 16.59 -5.66 6.25
CA LEU A 74 16.91 -4.32 6.73
C LEU A 74 18.09 -3.70 6.00
N ARG A 75 19.16 -4.46 5.73
CA ARG A 75 20.29 -3.97 4.91
C ARG A 75 19.84 -3.58 3.49
N ARG A 76 18.93 -4.34 2.89
CA ARG A 76 18.35 -4.02 1.58
C ARG A 76 17.49 -2.76 1.64
N PHE A 77 16.73 -2.60 2.71
CA PHE A 77 15.96 -1.38 2.96
C PHE A 77 16.88 -0.15 3.04
N GLU A 78 17.94 -0.19 3.85
CA GLU A 78 18.89 0.92 3.95
C GLU A 78 19.60 1.22 2.62
N ALA A 79 19.82 0.20 1.78
CA ALA A 79 20.39 0.34 0.46
C ALA A 79 19.41 0.88 -0.60
N GLY A 80 18.15 1.10 -0.26
CA GLY A 80 17.09 1.49 -1.20
C GLY A 80 16.63 0.39 -2.15
N ASP A 81 17.03 -0.88 -1.91
CA ASP A 81 16.56 -2.05 -2.65
C ASP A 81 15.21 -2.52 -2.06
N TRP A 82 14.16 -1.73 -2.30
CA TRP A 82 12.82 -1.97 -1.74
C TRP A 82 12.23 -3.31 -2.16
N ASN A 83 12.50 -3.78 -3.37
CA ASN A 83 12.04 -5.09 -3.83
C ASN A 83 12.76 -6.22 -3.09
N GLY A 84 14.08 -6.11 -2.90
CA GLY A 84 14.86 -7.05 -2.09
C GLY A 84 14.41 -7.05 -0.63
N ALA A 85 14.15 -5.86 -0.07
CA ALA A 85 13.66 -5.68 1.29
C ALA A 85 12.30 -6.35 1.49
N VAL A 86 11.29 -6.07 0.65
CA VAL A 86 9.97 -6.73 0.74
C VAL A 86 10.09 -8.25 0.65
N ARG A 87 10.93 -8.77 -0.25
CA ARG A 87 11.10 -10.22 -0.39
C ARG A 87 11.58 -10.85 0.92
N LEU A 88 12.61 -10.30 1.53
CA LEU A 88 13.24 -10.89 2.72
C LEU A 88 12.48 -10.60 4.02
N LEU A 89 12.01 -9.37 4.20
CA LEU A 89 11.18 -8.99 5.34
C LEU A 89 9.82 -9.70 5.28
N GLY A 90 9.25 -9.90 4.09
CA GLY A 90 8.03 -10.67 3.90
C GLY A 90 8.20 -12.16 4.21
N GLU A 91 9.35 -12.75 3.85
CA GLU A 91 9.69 -14.12 4.23
C GLU A 91 9.85 -14.26 5.74
N ALA A 92 10.56 -13.33 6.39
CA ALA A 92 10.68 -13.29 7.85
C ALA A 92 9.31 -13.11 8.53
N HIS A 93 8.48 -12.18 8.04
CA HIS A 93 7.11 -11.94 8.52
C HIS A 93 6.24 -13.20 8.40
N PHE A 94 6.29 -13.91 7.27
CA PHE A 94 5.59 -15.19 7.10
C PHE A 94 6.03 -16.22 8.14
N HIS A 95 7.34 -16.37 8.38
CA HIS A 95 7.83 -17.30 9.38
C HIS A 95 7.38 -16.92 10.81
N TYR A 96 7.40 -15.64 11.19
CA TYR A 96 6.86 -15.19 12.47
C TYR A 96 5.35 -15.41 12.57
N THR A 97 4.60 -15.18 11.49
CA THR A 97 3.15 -15.47 11.45
C THR A 97 2.87 -16.94 11.80
N VAL A 98 3.63 -17.87 11.20
CA VAL A 98 3.52 -19.29 11.50
C VAL A 98 3.92 -19.58 12.95
N MET A 99 5.03 -19.02 13.44
CA MET A 99 5.47 -19.22 14.82
C MET A 99 4.46 -18.72 15.85
N ILE A 100 3.84 -17.56 15.63
CA ILE A 100 2.81 -17.02 16.51
C ILE A 100 1.59 -17.93 16.52
N ARG A 101 1.12 -18.36 15.35
CA ARG A 101 -0.05 -19.23 15.23
C ARG A 101 0.14 -20.58 15.92
N GLU A 102 1.34 -21.13 15.84
CA GLU A 102 1.67 -22.43 16.43
C GLU A 102 2.18 -22.30 17.89
N GLY A 103 2.20 -21.08 18.45
CA GLY A 103 2.55 -20.83 19.86
C GLY A 103 4.05 -20.84 20.18
N PHE A 104 4.92 -20.75 19.17
CA PHE A 104 6.37 -20.65 19.33
C PHE A 104 6.85 -19.21 19.58
N ALA A 105 6.06 -18.20 19.22
CA ALA A 105 6.36 -16.80 19.48
C ALA A 105 5.12 -16.07 20.00
N GLU A 106 5.32 -15.08 20.86
CA GLU A 106 4.22 -14.26 21.40
C GLU A 106 3.86 -13.10 20.47
N GLY A 107 4.77 -12.69 19.60
CA GLY A 107 4.60 -11.58 18.68
C GLY A 107 5.72 -11.48 17.64
N TYR A 108 5.63 -10.45 16.80
CA TYR A 108 6.68 -10.14 15.84
C TYR A 108 7.85 -9.44 16.55
N PRO A 109 9.07 -9.51 16.00
CA PRO A 109 10.14 -8.60 16.39
C PRO A 109 9.71 -7.16 16.17
N GLU A 110 10.18 -6.28 17.05
CA GLU A 110 9.97 -4.83 16.94
C GLU A 110 10.31 -4.33 15.54
N ASP A 111 9.47 -3.44 14.99
CA ASP A 111 9.63 -2.80 13.69
C ASP A 111 9.62 -3.74 12.46
N LEU A 112 9.39 -5.04 12.59
CA LEU A 112 9.38 -5.93 11.42
C LEU A 112 8.31 -5.55 10.40
N ARG A 113 7.07 -5.32 10.84
CA ARG A 113 6.01 -4.89 9.92
C ARG A 113 6.20 -3.42 9.54
N PHE A 114 6.82 -2.61 10.39
CA PHE A 114 7.16 -1.23 10.08
C PHE A 114 8.07 -1.13 8.84
N TYR A 115 9.22 -1.80 8.84
CA TYR A 115 10.12 -1.77 7.68
C TYR A 115 9.54 -2.48 6.47
N LEU A 116 8.77 -3.56 6.66
CA LEU A 116 8.05 -4.21 5.55
C LEU A 116 7.01 -3.26 4.93
N GLY A 117 6.26 -2.54 5.74
CA GLY A 117 5.25 -1.58 5.33
C GLY A 117 5.85 -0.40 4.55
N LEU A 118 6.95 0.18 5.05
CA LEU A 118 7.69 1.21 4.33
C LEU A 118 8.27 0.68 3.00
N SER A 119 8.79 -0.54 2.98
CA SER A 119 9.28 -1.16 1.75
C SER A 119 8.17 -1.32 0.71
N GLN A 120 6.94 -1.63 1.13
CA GLN A 120 5.75 -1.69 0.26
C GLN A 120 5.33 -0.31 -0.24
N TYR A 121 5.37 0.71 0.61
CA TYR A 121 5.12 2.09 0.21
C TYR A 121 6.11 2.56 -0.86
N TYR A 122 7.42 2.42 -0.63
CA TYR A 122 8.45 2.92 -1.56
C TYR A 122 8.47 2.24 -2.93
N ARG A 123 7.87 1.05 -3.06
CA ARG A 123 7.66 0.39 -4.36
C ARG A 123 6.29 0.68 -5.00
N GLY A 124 5.56 1.65 -4.46
CA GLY A 124 4.28 2.13 -5.00
C GLY A 124 3.05 1.35 -4.56
N ARG A 125 3.15 0.55 -3.49
CA ARG A 125 2.02 -0.21 -2.90
C ARG A 125 1.62 0.43 -1.58
N ALA A 126 1.14 1.68 -1.65
CA ALA A 126 0.81 2.48 -0.47
C ALA A 126 -0.19 1.79 0.46
N GLU A 127 -1.28 1.22 -0.08
CA GLU A 127 -2.31 0.53 0.72
C GLU A 127 -1.75 -0.67 1.52
N GLU A 128 -0.89 -1.47 0.88
CA GLU A 128 -0.23 -2.59 1.56
C GLU A 128 0.72 -2.09 2.66
N GLY A 129 1.39 -0.96 2.43
CA GLY A 129 2.24 -0.32 3.42
C GLY A 129 1.48 0.25 4.61
N ILE A 130 0.35 0.92 4.34
CA ILE A 130 -0.54 1.48 5.37
C ILE A 130 -1.06 0.36 6.28
N ALA A 131 -1.59 -0.74 5.72
CA ALA A 131 -2.15 -1.82 6.52
C ALA A 131 -1.12 -2.41 7.50
N LEU A 132 0.13 -2.62 7.05
CA LEU A 132 1.22 -3.12 7.90
C LEU A 132 1.63 -2.14 9.00
N LEU A 133 1.60 -0.84 8.70
CA LEU A 133 1.91 0.21 9.68
C LEU A 133 0.78 0.40 10.70
N GLU A 134 -0.47 0.20 10.30
CA GLU A 134 -1.62 0.18 11.22
C GLU A 134 -1.50 -0.99 12.19
N GLU A 135 -1.13 -2.18 11.71
CA GLU A 135 -0.87 -3.34 12.59
C GLU A 135 0.25 -3.09 13.60
N GLU A 136 1.28 -2.29 13.27
CA GLU A 136 2.31 -1.87 14.25
C GLU A 136 1.78 -0.83 15.23
N ALA A 137 1.06 0.18 14.74
CA ALA A 137 0.48 1.23 15.56
C ALA A 137 -0.59 0.70 16.53
N GLU A 138 -1.27 -0.40 16.20
CA GLU A 138 -2.15 -1.12 17.12
C GLU A 138 -1.38 -1.83 18.24
N GLY A 139 -0.18 -2.33 17.95
CA GLY A 139 0.70 -2.99 18.91
C GLY A 139 1.33 -2.03 19.91
N ASP A 140 1.72 -0.83 19.45
CA ASP A 140 2.17 0.27 20.31
C ASP A 140 1.52 1.61 19.89
N PRO A 141 0.36 1.96 20.47
CA PRO A 141 -0.37 3.18 20.12
C PRO A 141 0.30 4.48 20.57
N LEU A 142 1.34 4.41 21.40
CA LEU A 142 2.03 5.61 21.92
C LEU A 142 3.35 5.88 21.21
N GLU A 143 3.80 4.97 20.35
CA GLU A 143 5.02 5.12 19.56
C GLU A 143 4.82 6.17 18.43
N PRO A 144 5.42 7.38 18.54
CA PRO A 144 5.16 8.46 17.59
C PRO A 144 5.61 8.16 16.17
N LYS A 145 6.64 7.31 15.98
CA LYS A 145 7.20 7.02 14.65
C LYS A 145 6.16 6.37 13.73
N TYR A 146 5.31 5.48 14.23
CA TYR A 146 4.28 4.82 13.42
C TYR A 146 3.24 5.81 12.92
N HIS A 147 2.76 6.69 13.81
CA HIS A 147 1.83 7.75 13.44
C HIS A 147 2.46 8.79 12.52
N TRP A 148 3.75 9.09 12.67
CA TRP A 148 4.46 9.97 11.74
C TRP A 148 4.43 9.43 10.31
N TYR A 149 4.85 8.18 10.10
CA TYR A 149 4.87 7.58 8.77
C TYR A 149 3.47 7.32 8.22
N LEU A 150 2.52 6.88 9.04
CA LEU A 150 1.11 6.75 8.62
C LEU A 150 0.54 8.08 8.15
N GLY A 151 0.82 9.17 8.87
CA GLY A 151 0.42 10.52 8.50
C GLY A 151 0.93 10.90 7.11
N LEU A 152 2.24 10.83 6.91
CA LEU A 152 2.87 11.20 5.63
C LEU A 152 2.42 10.30 4.46
N ILE A 153 2.34 9.00 4.68
CA ILE A 153 1.95 8.05 3.63
C ILE A 153 0.48 8.26 3.23
N ARG A 154 -0.42 8.51 4.20
CA ARG A 154 -1.83 8.79 3.90
C ARG A 154 -2.01 10.13 3.20
N LEU A 155 -1.27 11.16 3.58
CA LEU A 155 -1.24 12.42 2.82
C LEU A 155 -0.81 12.16 1.36
N ALA A 156 0.30 11.47 1.16
CA ALA A 156 0.81 11.14 -0.17
C ALA A 156 -0.14 10.24 -1.00
N ALA A 157 -0.95 9.39 -0.34
CA ALA A 157 -2.02 8.62 -0.97
C ALA A 157 -3.28 9.46 -1.28
N GLY A 158 -3.33 10.69 -0.75
CA GLY A 158 -4.43 11.64 -0.91
C GLY A 158 -5.59 11.43 0.05
N ASP A 159 -5.38 10.65 1.12
CA ASP A 159 -6.28 10.55 2.26
C ASP A 159 -5.89 11.61 3.30
N SER A 160 -6.17 12.87 2.95
CA SER A 160 -5.77 14.02 3.76
C SER A 160 -6.38 14.04 5.16
N LEU A 161 -7.59 13.47 5.31
CA LEU A 161 -8.28 13.42 6.59
C LEU A 161 -7.56 12.49 7.56
N ALA A 162 -7.37 11.22 7.18
CA ALA A 162 -6.69 10.28 8.05
C ALA A 162 -5.20 10.62 8.21
N GLY A 163 -4.55 11.17 7.18
CA GLY A 163 -3.18 11.71 7.29
C GLY A 163 -3.07 12.81 8.36
N ARG A 164 -4.02 13.75 8.37
CA ARG A 164 -4.12 14.81 9.39
C ARG A 164 -4.30 14.22 10.79
N GLU A 165 -5.20 13.26 10.97
CA GLU A 165 -5.47 12.63 12.27
C GLU A 165 -4.20 12.02 12.89
N HIS A 166 -3.37 11.34 12.10
CA HIS A 166 -2.12 10.76 12.60
C HIS A 166 -1.08 11.83 12.96
N LEU A 167 -0.92 12.88 12.14
CA LEU A 167 -0.01 13.98 12.45
C LEU A 167 -0.45 14.76 13.68
N GLU A 168 -1.75 14.90 13.92
CA GLU A 168 -2.27 15.49 15.16
C GLU A 168 -1.87 14.68 16.38
N ARG A 169 -1.89 13.34 16.31
CA ARG A 169 -1.38 12.49 17.39
C ARG A 169 0.10 12.75 17.65
N VAL A 170 0.93 12.75 16.60
CA VAL A 170 2.36 13.06 16.73
C VAL A 170 2.59 14.42 17.37
N SER A 171 1.80 15.44 17.00
CA SER A 171 1.91 16.79 17.55
C SER A 171 1.61 16.89 19.05
N ARG A 172 0.81 15.96 19.61
CA ARG A 172 0.40 15.94 21.03
C ARG A 172 1.35 15.15 21.92
N LEU A 173 2.14 14.23 21.36
CA LEU A 173 3.03 13.35 22.12
C LEU A 173 4.32 14.06 22.59
N ASP A 174 4.49 15.37 22.32
CA ASP A 174 5.62 16.23 22.73
C ASP A 174 7.02 15.62 22.54
N GLY A 175 7.16 14.76 21.52
CA GLY A 175 8.35 13.95 21.26
C GLY A 175 8.91 14.09 19.85
N TYR A 176 9.48 12.99 19.35
CA TYR A 176 10.08 12.90 18.01
C TYR A 176 9.14 13.47 16.93
N ARG A 177 9.63 14.46 16.18
CA ARG A 177 8.93 15.15 15.08
C ARG A 177 7.62 15.87 15.41
N ALA A 178 7.28 16.11 16.68
CA ALA A 178 6.09 16.87 17.05
C ALA A 178 6.08 18.31 16.48
N GLY A 179 7.25 18.95 16.36
CA GLY A 179 7.40 20.26 15.72
C GLY A 179 7.11 20.22 14.21
N GLU A 180 7.74 19.29 13.50
CA GLU A 180 7.51 19.07 12.06
C GLU A 180 6.04 18.72 11.78
N ALA A 181 5.41 17.90 12.63
CA ALA A 181 4.00 17.58 12.49
C ALA A 181 3.12 18.83 12.59
N ARG A 182 3.40 19.75 13.52
CA ARG A 182 2.69 21.05 13.62
C ARG A 182 2.89 21.91 12.38
N GLU A 183 4.09 21.95 11.82
CA GLU A 183 4.39 22.69 10.59
C GLU A 183 3.62 22.14 9.40
N ILE A 184 3.61 20.81 9.21
CA ILE A 184 2.82 20.17 8.14
C ILE A 184 1.34 20.43 8.34
N LEU A 185 0.81 20.25 9.56
CA LEU A 185 -0.60 20.50 9.88
C LEU A 185 -1.05 21.93 9.59
N ALA A 186 -0.18 22.91 9.81
CA ALA A 186 -0.42 24.33 9.53
C ALA A 186 -0.35 24.66 8.03
N ALA A 187 0.41 23.89 7.25
CA ALA A 187 0.51 24.04 5.80
C ALA A 187 -0.63 23.33 5.03
N LEU A 188 -1.25 22.32 5.64
CA LEU A 188 -2.39 21.63 5.03
C LEU A 188 -3.61 22.55 4.92
N PRO A 189 -4.32 22.57 3.78
CA PRO A 189 -5.54 23.36 3.64
C PRO A 189 -6.56 22.96 4.71
N GLU A 190 -7.35 23.93 5.18
CA GLU A 190 -8.49 23.64 6.06
C GLU A 190 -9.39 22.61 5.36
N TRP A 191 -9.65 21.51 6.05
CA TRP A 191 -10.58 20.51 5.55
C TRP A 191 -11.98 21.11 5.61
N SER A 192 -12.54 21.46 4.46
CA SER A 192 -13.88 22.06 4.35
C SER A 192 -15.02 21.04 4.48
N GLY A 193 -14.72 19.78 4.82
CA GLY A 193 -15.70 18.69 4.76
C GLY A 193 -16.07 18.33 3.31
N PRO A 194 -16.83 17.25 3.08
CA PRO A 194 -17.54 17.10 1.82
C PRO A 194 -18.52 18.28 1.71
N ASP A 195 -18.46 19.04 0.61
CA ASP A 195 -19.51 20.00 0.26
C ASP A 195 -20.84 19.24 0.31
N THR A 196 -21.60 19.43 1.40
CA THR A 196 -22.92 18.83 1.52
C THR A 196 -23.78 19.42 0.40
N PRO A 197 -24.30 18.60 -0.53
CA PRO A 197 -25.14 19.07 -1.62
C PRO A 197 -26.47 19.63 -1.13
#